data_AF-A0A559M2J1-F1
#
_entry.id   AF-A0A559M2J1-F1
#
_cell.length_a   1.000
_cell.length_b   1.000
_cell.length_c   1.000
_cell.angle_alpha   90.00
_cell.angle_beta   90.00
_cell.angle_gamma   90.00
#
_symmetry.space_group_name_H-M   'P 1'
#
loop_
_entity.id
_entity.type
_entity.pdbx_description
1 polymer ?
#
loop_
_entity_poly.entity_id
_entity_poly.type
_entity_poly.pdbx_seq_one_letter_code
_entity_poly.pdbx_strand_id
1 'polypeptide(L)'
;MRTAALVASTWLGLAIALSLSQEKRDEFTIYKRANDNDFFPFPANKSSIVSESTQPPDDPSQNLTVGVSPITINGQIPRKFIETKCDAGKKLKITNAWGEANLLAKAQTTFNLGYNYDIPHTQWLGKNWNDESSWIPWRYDYRKLIGDNFRRLSQVFSDNAQSGEYIYWYCYDYADECTEGVQAYSWDSIGTFWSNHYTVFCQPFYDRQNLGDQIAKYANNVQQQKVMENFQLSRGQIMFHEVWHYKDLVSSPRTNDYAYQAQSVWDLAKDKGRGTSWSYVNADSYALDGVAIYVQQHYKSSMSPVPWRELANLDVTAAAAVSQPPADTAIA
;
A
#
# COMPACT_ATOMS: atom_id res chain seq x y z
N MET A 1 33.78 43.39 50.07
CA MET A 1 32.34 43.02 50.10
C MET A 1 31.73 43.11 48.70
N ARG A 2 32.09 42.19 47.78
CA ARG A 2 31.49 42.05 46.44
C ARG A 2 31.65 40.61 45.96
N THR A 3 31.06 39.66 46.70
CA THR A 3 31.08 38.23 46.34
C THR A 3 29.96 37.48 47.07
N ALA A 4 28.76 38.05 47.12
CA ALA A 4 27.60 37.39 47.73
C ALA A 4 26.30 37.50 46.89
N ALA A 5 26.28 38.29 45.81
CA ALA A 5 25.06 38.54 45.04
C ALA A 5 24.88 37.63 43.81
N LEU A 6 25.85 36.80 43.45
CA LEU A 6 25.78 35.97 42.23
C LEU A 6 25.26 34.54 42.44
N VAL A 7 25.10 34.10 43.70
CA VAL A 7 24.68 32.71 43.99
C VAL A 7 23.17 32.61 44.23
N ALA A 8 22.47 33.72 44.50
CA ALA A 8 21.03 33.67 44.77
C ALA A 8 20.15 33.58 43.51
N SER A 9 20.64 34.00 42.33
CA SER A 9 19.84 34.00 41.09
C SER A 9 19.78 32.64 40.38
N THR A 10 20.76 31.77 40.60
CA THR A 10 20.81 30.43 39.99
C THR A 10 19.91 29.41 40.69
N TRP A 11 19.63 29.58 41.99
CA TRP A 11 18.77 28.65 42.73
C TRP A 11 17.27 28.91 42.52
N LEU A 12 16.87 30.14 42.23
CA LEU A 12 15.46 30.46 41.98
C LEU A 12 14.98 29.96 40.59
N GLY A 13 15.87 29.97 39.59
CA GLY A 13 15.56 29.41 38.26
C GLY A 13 15.41 27.89 38.24
N LEU A 14 16.18 27.18 39.08
CA LEU A 14 16.12 25.72 39.15
C LEU A 14 14.84 25.22 39.86
N ALA A 15 14.36 25.95 40.87
CA ALA A 15 13.13 25.61 41.59
C ALA A 15 11.87 25.76 40.71
N ILE A 16 11.82 26.79 39.85
CA ILE A 16 10.69 27.01 38.92
C ILE A 16 10.71 25.97 37.77
N ALA A 17 11.90 25.58 37.29
CA ALA A 17 12.02 24.52 36.30
C ALA A 17 11.62 23.14 36.85
N LEU A 18 11.87 22.87 38.14
CA LEU A 18 11.46 21.64 38.79
C LEU A 18 9.96 21.63 39.14
N SER A 19 9.35 22.74 39.54
CA SER A 19 7.91 22.77 39.81
C SER A 19 7.07 22.62 38.53
N LEU A 20 7.50 23.25 37.42
CA LEU A 20 6.87 23.06 36.10
C LEU A 20 7.11 21.67 35.49
N SER A 21 8.15 20.96 35.93
CA SER A 21 8.39 19.56 35.56
C SER A 21 7.56 18.58 36.37
N GLN A 22 7.07 18.95 37.55
CA GLN A 22 6.31 18.05 38.43
C GLN A 22 4.81 18.10 38.13
N GLU A 23 4.28 19.30 37.86
CA GLU A 23 2.87 19.48 37.46
C GLU A 23 2.57 18.87 36.07
N LYS A 24 3.61 18.72 35.21
CA LYS A 24 3.52 17.95 33.95
C LYS A 24 3.76 16.45 34.08
N ARG A 25 4.21 15.95 35.24
CA ARG A 25 4.43 14.51 35.45
C ARG A 25 3.21 13.81 36.05
N ASP A 26 2.34 14.54 36.72
CA ASP A 26 1.11 13.97 37.28
C ASP A 26 -0.06 13.92 36.26
N GLU A 27 0.12 14.44 35.05
CA GLU A 27 -0.75 14.20 33.89
C GLU A 27 -0.28 13.04 32.99
N PHE A 28 0.86 12.42 33.31
CA PHE A 28 1.48 11.37 32.47
C PHE A 28 1.27 9.95 32.99
N THR A 29 0.17 9.72 33.70
CA THR A 29 -0.26 8.37 34.06
C THR A 29 -1.74 8.21 33.72
N ILE A 30 -2.05 7.12 33.02
CA ILE A 30 -3.36 6.70 32.51
C ILE A 30 -3.68 7.20 31.09
N TYR A 31 -2.92 6.75 30.09
CA TYR A 31 -3.53 6.15 28.90
C TYR A 31 -2.82 4.83 28.60
N LYS A 32 -3.45 3.75 29.07
CA LYS A 32 -3.23 2.38 28.62
C LYS A 32 -3.38 2.37 27.08
N ARG A 33 -2.55 1.58 26.38
CA ARG A 33 -2.81 1.18 24.98
C ARG A 33 -4.30 0.89 24.84
N ALA A 34 -5.00 1.71 24.05
CA ALA A 34 -6.33 1.35 23.60
C ALA A 34 -6.18 0.12 22.71
N ASN A 35 -6.87 -0.97 23.07
CA ASN A 35 -7.01 -2.13 22.20
C ASN A 35 -7.73 -1.70 20.91
N ASP A 36 -7.46 -2.41 19.82
CA ASP A 36 -7.74 -2.10 18.41
C ASP A 36 -9.22 -1.86 18.00
N ASN A 37 -10.18 -1.68 18.91
CA ASN A 37 -11.61 -1.80 18.58
C ASN A 37 -12.50 -0.55 18.70
N ASP A 38 -12.05 0.61 19.22
CA ASP A 38 -13.00 1.70 19.52
C ASP A 38 -12.58 3.08 18.98
N PHE A 39 -12.58 3.28 17.65
CA PHE A 39 -12.73 4.64 17.09
C PHE A 39 -13.12 4.72 15.60
N PHE A 40 -14.28 4.21 15.18
CA PHE A 40 -14.73 4.43 13.78
C PHE A 40 -16.23 4.74 13.65
N PRO A 41 -16.64 6.02 13.58
CA PRO A 41 -18.03 6.40 13.37
C PRO A 41 -18.32 6.66 11.88
N PHE A 42 -18.13 5.66 11.02
CA PHE A 42 -18.73 5.65 9.68
C PHE A 42 -19.13 4.21 9.32
N PRO A 43 -20.29 3.97 8.70
CA PRO A 43 -20.57 2.68 8.10
C PRO A 43 -19.65 2.53 6.89
N ALA A 44 -18.57 1.76 7.04
CA ALA A 44 -17.94 1.13 5.88
C ALA A 44 -19.06 0.46 5.08
N ASN A 45 -19.03 0.61 3.76
CA ASN A 45 -19.90 -0.17 2.90
C ASN A 45 -19.60 -1.63 3.25
N LYS A 46 -20.55 -2.30 3.93
CA LYS A 46 -20.35 -3.62 4.51
C LYS A 46 -20.20 -4.63 3.36
N SER A 47 -19.00 -4.80 2.81
CA SER A 47 -18.49 -6.17 2.77
C SER A 47 -18.48 -6.61 4.22
N SER A 48 -19.14 -7.71 4.51
CA SER A 48 -19.33 -8.25 5.84
C SER A 48 -17.97 -8.45 6.52
N ILE A 49 -17.48 -7.43 7.22
CA ILE A 49 -16.52 -7.60 8.30
C ILE A 49 -17.30 -8.30 9.40
N VAL A 50 -17.34 -9.63 9.30
CA VAL A 50 -17.66 -10.49 10.43
C VAL A 50 -16.50 -10.29 11.40
N SER A 51 -16.66 -9.37 12.36
CA SER A 51 -15.69 -9.13 13.45
C SER A 51 -15.68 -10.26 14.50
N GLU A 52 -16.06 -11.45 14.07
CA GLU A 52 -15.90 -12.72 14.77
C GLU A 52 -15.33 -13.68 13.73
N SER A 53 -14.08 -13.43 13.34
CA SER A 53 -13.27 -14.48 12.71
C SER A 53 -13.33 -15.66 13.67
N THR A 54 -14.08 -16.69 13.28
CA THR A 54 -13.67 -18.04 13.62
C THR A 54 -12.20 -18.07 13.22
N GLN A 55 -11.30 -18.24 14.21
CA GLN A 55 -9.92 -18.50 13.89
C GLN A 55 -9.95 -19.59 12.80
N PRO A 56 -9.28 -19.41 11.66
CA PRO A 56 -9.16 -20.49 10.71
C PRO A 56 -8.70 -21.73 11.50
N PRO A 57 -9.31 -22.91 11.25
CA PRO A 57 -8.98 -24.12 11.99
C PRO A 57 -7.45 -24.28 12.00
N ASP A 58 -6.90 -24.54 13.19
CA ASP A 58 -5.48 -24.66 13.55
C ASP A 58 -4.47 -24.40 12.42
N ASP A 59 -3.63 -23.37 12.61
CA ASP A 59 -2.54 -22.95 11.72
C ASP A 59 -2.17 -24.00 10.65
N PRO A 60 -2.51 -23.80 9.36
CA PRO A 60 -2.24 -24.76 8.30
C PRO A 60 -0.75 -25.09 8.18
N SER A 61 0.14 -24.32 8.83
CA SER A 61 1.55 -24.67 8.98
C SER A 61 1.80 -26.02 9.65
N GLN A 62 0.88 -26.51 10.49
CA GLN A 62 1.04 -27.83 11.14
C GLN A 62 0.73 -29.02 10.23
N ASN A 63 0.15 -28.79 9.04
CA ASN A 63 -0.10 -29.82 8.01
C ASN A 63 0.52 -29.47 6.63
N LEU A 64 1.46 -28.50 6.57
CA LEU A 64 2.11 -28.04 5.32
C LEU A 64 2.96 -29.09 4.58
N THR A 65 3.05 -30.33 5.08
CA THR A 65 3.60 -31.47 4.32
C THR A 65 2.73 -31.89 3.14
N VAL A 66 1.49 -31.38 3.01
CA VAL A 66 0.56 -31.78 1.94
C VAL A 66 0.34 -30.64 0.94
N GLY A 67 1.22 -30.57 -0.06
CA GLY A 67 0.83 -30.09 -1.38
C GLY A 67 0.98 -28.60 -1.68
N VAL A 68 2.12 -27.98 -1.41
CA VAL A 68 2.48 -26.70 -2.07
C VAL A 68 3.64 -26.91 -3.04
N SER A 69 3.58 -26.26 -4.21
CA SER A 69 4.68 -26.30 -5.18
C SER A 69 5.43 -24.97 -5.13
N PRO A 70 6.77 -24.99 -4.99
CA PRO A 70 7.54 -23.77 -5.11
C PRO A 70 7.37 -23.18 -6.52
N ILE A 71 7.26 -21.85 -6.58
CA ILE A 71 7.27 -21.14 -7.86
C ILE A 71 8.72 -20.83 -8.18
N THR A 72 9.19 -21.31 -9.33
CA THR A 72 10.49 -20.88 -9.85
C THR A 72 10.27 -19.63 -10.70
N ILE A 73 10.69 -18.47 -10.18
CA ILE A 73 10.79 -17.25 -10.97
C ILE A 73 12.29 -17.06 -11.25
N ASN A 74 12.71 -17.11 -12.52
CA ASN A 74 14.11 -16.92 -12.94
C ASN A 74 15.15 -17.84 -12.27
N GLY A 75 14.78 -19.08 -11.91
CA GLY A 75 15.74 -20.07 -11.40
C GLY A 75 16.10 -19.95 -9.92
N GLN A 76 15.54 -18.99 -9.19
CA GLN A 76 15.63 -18.93 -7.73
C GLN A 76 14.27 -19.23 -7.10
N ILE A 77 14.27 -20.10 -6.10
CA ILE A 77 13.12 -20.32 -5.23
C ILE A 77 13.53 -19.78 -3.87
N PRO A 78 12.93 -18.68 -3.40
CA PRO A 78 12.77 -18.58 -1.97
C PRO A 78 11.39 -18.07 -1.62
N ARG A 79 10.62 -18.95 -0.98
CA ARG A 79 9.53 -18.59 -0.06
C ARG A 79 8.25 -18.04 -0.68
N LYS A 80 8.00 -18.31 -1.96
CA LYS A 80 6.73 -18.05 -2.64
C LYS A 80 6.16 -19.37 -3.14
N PHE A 81 4.94 -19.69 -2.72
CA PHE A 81 4.32 -20.98 -2.99
C PHE A 81 2.94 -20.81 -3.62
N ILE A 82 2.65 -21.61 -4.64
CA ILE A 82 1.26 -21.80 -5.08
C ILE A 82 0.83 -23.20 -4.65
N GLU A 83 -0.38 -23.26 -4.11
CA GLU A 83 -1.08 -24.48 -3.76
C GLU A 83 -1.09 -25.50 -4.93
N THR A 84 -0.79 -26.77 -4.64
CA THR A 84 -0.65 -27.81 -5.67
C THR A 84 -1.94 -28.10 -6.40
N LYS A 85 -3.09 -27.99 -5.69
CA LYS A 85 -4.42 -28.24 -6.26
C LYS A 85 -4.83 -27.24 -7.34
N CYS A 86 -4.09 -26.15 -7.51
CA CYS A 86 -4.33 -25.22 -8.61
C CYS A 86 -4.00 -25.87 -9.94
N ASP A 87 -4.96 -25.83 -10.88
CA ASP A 87 -4.72 -26.23 -12.25
C ASP A 87 -3.65 -25.33 -12.90
N ALA A 88 -3.06 -25.82 -13.99
CA ALA A 88 -1.99 -25.13 -14.69
C ALA A 88 -2.41 -23.74 -15.19
N GLY A 89 -3.67 -23.57 -15.58
CA GLY A 89 -4.22 -22.29 -16.01
C GLY A 89 -4.22 -21.28 -14.87
N LYS A 90 -4.80 -21.62 -13.71
CA LYS A 90 -4.81 -20.75 -12.53
C LYS A 90 -3.39 -20.42 -12.03
N LYS A 91 -2.48 -21.41 -11.99
CA LYS A 91 -1.07 -21.19 -11.66
C LYS A 91 -0.42 -20.15 -12.57
N LEU A 92 -0.58 -20.30 -13.89
CA LEU A 92 -0.06 -19.34 -14.86
C LEU A 92 -0.65 -17.94 -14.67
N LYS A 93 -1.96 -17.82 -14.39
CA LYS A 93 -2.60 -16.52 -14.14
C LYS A 93 -2.03 -15.84 -12.88
N ILE A 94 -1.81 -16.57 -11.79
CA ILE A 94 -1.20 -16.05 -10.56
C ILE A 94 0.26 -15.62 -10.81
N THR A 95 1.04 -16.45 -11.47
CA THR A 95 2.44 -16.12 -11.80
C THR A 95 2.55 -14.88 -12.69
N ASN A 96 1.68 -14.75 -13.70
CA ASN A 96 1.64 -13.56 -14.54
C ASN A 96 1.23 -12.33 -13.72
N ALA A 97 0.21 -12.43 -12.87
CA ALA A 97 -0.22 -11.34 -12.00
C ALA A 97 0.89 -10.88 -11.05
N TRP A 98 1.70 -11.80 -10.52
CA TRP A 98 2.90 -11.46 -9.74
C TRP A 98 3.93 -10.70 -10.57
N GLY A 99 4.16 -11.11 -11.82
CA GLY A 99 5.02 -10.39 -12.76
C GLY A 99 4.53 -8.96 -13.04
N GLU A 100 3.22 -8.78 -13.18
CA GLU A 100 2.61 -7.45 -13.34
C GLU A 100 2.69 -6.60 -12.08
N ALA A 101 2.43 -7.18 -10.91
CA ALA A 101 2.61 -6.51 -9.62
C ALA A 101 4.06 -6.04 -9.41
N ASN A 102 5.05 -6.80 -9.89
CA ASN A 102 6.46 -6.37 -9.89
C ASN A 102 6.68 -5.14 -10.79
N LEU A 103 6.02 -5.05 -11.95
CA LEU A 103 6.10 -3.85 -12.79
C LEU A 103 5.52 -2.63 -12.06
N LEU A 104 4.39 -2.78 -11.37
CA LEU A 104 3.78 -1.72 -10.55
C LEU A 104 4.69 -1.31 -9.38
N ALA A 105 5.25 -2.29 -8.66
CA ALA A 105 6.21 -2.04 -7.59
C ALA A 105 7.42 -1.24 -8.10
N LYS A 106 8.03 -1.68 -9.20
CA LYS A 106 9.17 -0.97 -9.82
C LYS A 106 8.81 0.45 -10.22
N ALA A 107 7.61 0.66 -10.76
CA ALA A 107 7.13 1.99 -11.14
C ALA A 107 7.09 2.93 -9.92
N GLN A 108 6.61 2.45 -8.76
CA GLN A 108 6.55 3.22 -7.51
C GLN A 108 7.93 3.43 -6.86
N THR A 109 8.81 2.43 -6.89
CA THR A 109 10.02 2.43 -6.04
C THR A 109 11.30 2.79 -6.77
N THR A 110 11.31 2.78 -8.11
CA THR A 110 12.50 3.10 -8.91
C THR A 110 12.47 4.56 -9.30
N PHE A 111 13.50 5.31 -8.96
CA PHE A 111 13.63 6.71 -9.36
C PHE A 111 13.82 6.84 -10.87
N ASN A 112 12.90 7.54 -11.53
CA ASN A 112 13.01 7.93 -12.93
C ASN A 112 13.28 9.44 -13.02
N LEU A 113 14.43 9.82 -13.60
CA LEU A 113 14.84 11.22 -13.67
C LEU A 113 13.81 12.05 -14.46
N GLY A 114 13.42 13.19 -13.89
CA GLY A 114 12.45 14.10 -14.52
C GLY A 114 10.98 13.68 -14.37
N TYR A 115 10.68 12.52 -13.78
CA TYR A 115 9.31 12.14 -13.46
C TYR A 115 8.87 12.75 -12.12
N ASN A 116 7.72 13.43 -12.11
CA ASN A 116 7.18 14.04 -10.90
C ASN A 116 6.28 13.06 -10.13
N TYR A 117 6.86 12.36 -9.16
CA TYR A 117 6.16 11.42 -8.27
C TYR A 117 5.16 12.10 -7.33
N ASP A 118 5.32 13.40 -7.03
CA ASP A 118 4.41 14.11 -6.13
C ASP A 118 2.99 14.15 -6.67
N ILE A 119 2.81 14.17 -8.00
CA ILE A 119 1.48 14.23 -8.64
C ILE A 119 0.65 12.98 -8.30
N PRO A 120 1.05 11.76 -8.73
CA PRO A 120 0.28 10.55 -8.41
C PRO A 120 0.19 10.31 -6.90
N HIS A 121 1.28 10.51 -6.15
CA HIS A 121 1.23 10.30 -4.70
C HIS A 121 0.25 11.23 -3.99
N THR A 122 0.19 12.51 -4.39
CA THR A 122 -0.81 13.45 -3.86
C THR A 122 -2.24 13.03 -4.19
N GLN A 123 -2.45 12.48 -5.38
CA GLN A 123 -3.76 12.05 -5.86
C GLN A 123 -4.29 10.81 -5.14
N TRP A 124 -3.41 9.85 -4.83
CA TRP A 124 -3.81 8.52 -4.34
C TRP A 124 -3.48 8.28 -2.87
N LEU A 125 -2.45 8.94 -2.34
CA LEU A 125 -2.02 8.88 -0.93
C LEU A 125 -2.37 10.17 -0.16
N GLY A 126 -2.87 11.19 -0.84
CA GLY A 126 -3.32 12.46 -0.27
C GLY A 126 -2.22 13.52 -0.16
N LYS A 127 -2.62 14.77 0.09
CA LYS A 127 -1.74 15.96 -0.01
C LYS A 127 -0.54 15.98 0.92
N ASN A 128 -0.65 15.31 2.06
CA ASN A 128 0.35 15.36 3.12
C ASN A 128 1.21 14.08 3.13
N TRP A 129 1.22 13.32 2.03
CA TRP A 129 1.93 12.03 1.96
C TRP A 129 3.43 12.16 2.23
N ASN A 130 4.02 13.32 1.91
CA ASN A 130 5.43 13.64 2.12
C ASN A 130 5.67 14.64 3.28
N ASP A 131 4.65 14.92 4.11
CA ASP A 131 4.79 15.80 5.26
C ASP A 131 5.71 15.17 6.31
N GLU A 132 6.74 15.92 6.70
CA GLU A 132 7.54 15.63 7.89
C GLU A 132 6.93 16.34 9.10
N SER A 133 6.25 15.59 9.98
CA SER A 133 5.78 16.16 11.24
C SER A 133 6.77 15.88 12.37
N SER A 134 7.79 16.74 12.50
CA SER A 134 8.83 16.58 13.52
C SER A 134 8.46 17.10 14.92
N TRP A 135 7.41 17.91 15.06
CA TRP A 135 7.17 18.70 16.29
C TRP A 135 5.85 18.41 17.01
N ILE A 136 4.94 17.63 16.44
CA ILE A 136 3.69 17.21 17.11
C ILE A 136 3.77 15.71 17.40
N PRO A 137 3.86 15.28 18.68
CA PRO A 137 4.03 13.87 19.07
C PRO A 137 2.95 12.91 18.54
N TRP A 138 1.81 13.45 18.12
CA TRP A 138 0.62 12.70 17.68
C TRP A 138 0.40 12.75 16.16
N ARG A 139 1.26 13.44 15.40
CA ARG A 139 1.19 13.45 13.94
C ARG A 139 2.18 12.43 13.40
N TYR A 140 1.67 11.51 12.60
CA TYR A 140 2.48 10.54 11.89
C TYR A 140 3.43 11.23 10.91
N ASP A 141 4.69 10.83 10.92
CA ASP A 141 5.66 11.14 9.87
C ASP A 141 5.32 10.28 8.64
N TYR A 142 4.36 10.75 7.84
CA TYR A 142 3.88 10.01 6.66
C TYR A 142 4.99 9.79 5.66
N ARG A 143 5.89 10.78 5.48
CA ARG A 143 7.06 10.62 4.62
C ARG A 143 7.87 9.40 5.01
N LYS A 144 8.18 9.25 6.30
CA LYS A 144 8.92 8.10 6.80
C LYS A 144 8.12 6.79 6.65
N LEU A 145 6.85 6.77 7.07
CA LEU A 145 6.03 5.54 7.04
C LEU A 145 5.82 5.03 5.61
N ILE A 146 5.43 5.92 4.70
CA ILE A 146 5.22 5.61 3.28
C ILE A 146 6.55 5.25 2.61
N GLY A 147 7.63 5.99 2.90
CA GLY A 147 8.96 5.65 2.39
C GLY A 147 9.49 4.30 2.87
N ASP A 148 9.25 3.95 4.14
CA ASP A 148 9.59 2.65 4.71
C ASP A 148 8.78 1.52 4.05
N ASN A 149 7.49 1.75 3.82
CA ASN A 149 6.60 0.86 3.08
C ASN A 149 7.08 0.62 1.64
N PHE A 150 7.43 1.67 0.89
CA PHE A 150 8.00 1.53 -0.46
C PHE A 150 9.33 0.79 -0.48
N ARG A 151 10.20 1.03 0.51
CA ARG A 151 11.45 0.28 0.64
C ARG A 151 11.20 -1.22 0.85
N ARG A 152 10.27 -1.57 1.74
CA ARG A 152 9.86 -2.97 1.97
C ARG A 152 9.25 -3.61 0.73
N LEU A 153 8.37 -2.90 0.03
CA LEU A 153 7.80 -3.35 -1.24
C LEU A 153 8.88 -3.71 -2.26
N SER A 154 9.87 -2.83 -2.45
CA SER A 154 11.01 -3.08 -3.34
C SER A 154 11.77 -4.36 -2.97
N GLN A 155 11.98 -4.60 -1.66
CA GLN A 155 12.65 -5.81 -1.18
C GLN A 155 11.86 -7.09 -1.50
N VAL A 156 10.54 -7.08 -1.35
CA VAL A 156 9.66 -8.25 -1.61
C VAL A 156 9.70 -8.73 -3.07
N PHE A 157 9.84 -7.78 -4.00
CA PHE A 157 9.96 -8.05 -5.43
C PHE A 157 11.40 -8.22 -5.91
N SER A 158 12.39 -7.99 -5.05
CA SER A 158 13.80 -8.26 -5.32
C SER A 158 14.17 -9.73 -5.04
N ASP A 159 15.35 -10.14 -5.50
CA ASP A 159 15.93 -11.45 -5.17
C ASP A 159 16.41 -11.54 -3.70
N ASN A 160 16.37 -10.43 -2.95
CA ASN A 160 16.85 -10.31 -1.57
C ASN A 160 15.70 -10.26 -0.55
N ALA A 161 14.75 -11.18 -0.61
CA ALA A 161 13.65 -11.24 0.35
C ALA A 161 14.15 -11.51 1.78
N GLN A 162 13.60 -10.79 2.77
CA GLN A 162 13.98 -10.90 4.19
C GLN A 162 13.87 -12.36 4.69
N SER A 163 14.84 -12.81 5.47
CA SER A 163 14.84 -14.16 6.07
C SER A 163 13.66 -14.35 7.02
N GLY A 164 12.95 -15.47 6.89
CA GLY A 164 11.82 -15.83 7.77
C GLY A 164 10.43 -15.50 7.20
N GLU A 165 10.35 -14.84 6.04
CA GLU A 165 9.09 -14.38 5.46
C GLU A 165 8.64 -15.30 4.32
N TYR A 166 7.41 -15.80 4.36
CA TYR A 166 6.86 -16.74 3.38
C TYR A 166 5.51 -16.28 2.82
N ILE A 167 5.30 -16.44 1.52
CA ILE A 167 4.08 -16.06 0.81
C ILE A 167 3.43 -17.31 0.20
N TYR A 168 2.15 -17.49 0.44
CA TYR A 168 1.36 -18.63 -0.04
C TYR A 168 0.14 -18.14 -0.82
N TRP A 169 -0.08 -18.72 -1.99
CA TRP A 169 -1.21 -18.40 -2.85
C TRP A 169 -2.10 -19.62 -3.07
N TYR A 170 -3.40 -19.40 -2.88
CA TYR A 170 -4.45 -20.41 -3.07
C TYR A 170 -5.38 -20.00 -4.20
N CYS A 171 -6.00 -21.02 -4.79
CA CYS A 171 -6.91 -20.88 -5.93
C CYS A 171 -8.26 -21.58 -5.71
N TYR A 172 -8.48 -22.05 -4.48
CA TYR A 172 -9.74 -22.53 -3.96
C TYR A 172 -10.04 -21.76 -2.69
N ASP A 173 -11.32 -21.55 -2.45
CA ASP A 173 -11.81 -20.87 -1.26
C ASP A 173 -11.86 -21.86 -0.11
N TYR A 174 -10.89 -21.77 0.79
CA TYR A 174 -10.80 -22.70 1.93
C TYR A 174 -11.54 -22.16 3.17
N ALA A 175 -11.88 -20.87 3.18
CA ALA A 175 -12.51 -20.19 4.31
C ALA A 175 -13.97 -19.78 4.01
N ASP A 176 -14.48 -20.05 2.81
CA ASP A 176 -15.81 -19.65 2.33
C ASP A 176 -16.00 -18.12 2.28
N GLU A 177 -14.91 -17.40 1.97
CA GLU A 177 -14.86 -15.92 1.92
C GLU A 177 -14.98 -15.37 0.49
N CYS A 178 -14.92 -16.23 -0.54
CA CYS A 178 -15.11 -15.86 -1.95
C CYS A 178 -16.60 -15.65 -2.28
N THR A 179 -17.19 -14.63 -1.66
CA THR A 179 -18.55 -14.16 -1.96
C THR A 179 -18.62 -13.39 -3.29
N GLU A 180 -19.84 -13.04 -3.72
CA GLU A 180 -20.06 -12.35 -4.99
C GLU A 180 -19.27 -11.02 -5.07
N GLY A 181 -18.42 -10.90 -6.10
CA GLY A 181 -17.63 -9.69 -6.35
C GLY A 181 -16.25 -9.66 -5.70
N VAL A 182 -15.98 -10.51 -4.70
CA VAL A 182 -14.65 -10.62 -4.06
C VAL A 182 -13.63 -11.13 -5.08
N GLN A 183 -12.54 -10.40 -5.25
CA GLN A 183 -11.47 -10.77 -6.18
C GLN A 183 -10.42 -11.66 -5.50
N ALA A 184 -10.04 -11.30 -4.29
CA ALA A 184 -9.12 -12.02 -3.44
C ALA A 184 -9.35 -11.61 -1.99
N TYR A 185 -8.73 -12.34 -1.07
CA TYR A 185 -8.59 -11.96 0.34
C TYR A 185 -7.26 -12.47 0.87
N SER A 186 -6.73 -11.80 1.90
CA SER A 186 -5.45 -12.14 2.50
C SER A 186 -5.45 -12.04 4.02
N TRP A 187 -4.59 -12.85 4.63
CA TRP A 187 -4.34 -12.83 6.07
C TRP A 187 -2.87 -13.16 6.36
N ASP A 188 -2.45 -12.82 7.57
CA ASP A 188 -1.10 -13.05 8.04
C ASP A 188 -1.10 -14.00 9.26
N SER A 189 -0.09 -14.85 9.35
CA SER A 189 0.28 -15.56 10.58
C SER A 189 1.68 -15.12 10.98
N ILE A 190 1.76 -14.17 11.91
CA ILE A 190 3.01 -13.54 12.35
C ILE A 190 3.57 -14.32 13.55
N GLY A 191 4.71 -14.98 13.35
CA GLY A 191 5.42 -15.73 14.38
C GLY A 191 6.70 -15.03 14.85
N THR A 192 7.30 -15.53 15.93
CA THR A 192 8.56 -14.98 16.50
C THR A 192 9.76 -15.18 15.57
N PHE A 193 9.76 -16.26 14.78
CA PHE A 193 10.91 -16.68 13.95
C PHE A 193 10.60 -16.71 12.45
N TRP A 194 9.32 -16.78 12.09
CA TRP A 194 8.84 -16.75 10.72
C TRP A 194 7.46 -16.10 10.66
N SER A 195 7.19 -15.44 9.54
CA SER A 195 5.88 -14.88 9.21
C SER A 195 5.39 -15.52 7.93
N ASN A 196 4.11 -15.91 7.92
CA ASN A 196 3.45 -16.46 6.74
C ASN A 196 2.37 -15.47 6.29
N HIS A 197 2.38 -15.18 4.99
CA HIS A 197 1.42 -14.30 4.33
C HIS A 197 0.65 -15.13 3.33
N TYR A 198 -0.66 -15.04 3.38
CA TYR A 198 -1.51 -15.90 2.58
C TYR A 198 -2.48 -15.05 1.76
N THR A 199 -2.71 -15.46 0.52
CA THR A 199 -3.73 -14.86 -0.34
C THR A 199 -4.50 -15.94 -1.05
N VAL A 200 -5.82 -15.82 -1.06
CA VAL A 200 -6.71 -16.66 -1.85
C VAL A 200 -7.26 -15.81 -2.99
N PHE A 201 -7.11 -16.32 -4.21
CA PHE A 201 -7.67 -15.69 -5.40
C PHE A 201 -8.99 -16.35 -5.78
N CYS A 202 -10.08 -15.58 -5.76
CA CYS A 202 -11.43 -16.01 -6.05
C CYS A 202 -11.70 -16.11 -7.57
N GLN A 203 -12.83 -16.71 -7.97
CA GLN A 203 -13.14 -16.87 -9.40
C GLN A 203 -13.12 -15.54 -10.19
N PRO A 204 -13.69 -14.43 -9.69
CA PRO A 204 -13.66 -13.16 -10.40
C PRO A 204 -12.26 -12.65 -10.77
N PHE A 205 -11.23 -12.91 -9.94
CA PHE A 205 -9.84 -12.56 -10.27
C PHE A 205 -9.37 -13.24 -11.56
N TYR A 206 -9.69 -14.52 -11.75
CA TYR A 206 -9.25 -15.25 -12.93
C TYR A 206 -9.95 -14.79 -14.21
N ASP A 207 -11.11 -14.16 -14.10
CA ASP A 207 -11.88 -13.64 -15.22
C ASP A 207 -11.43 -12.23 -15.64
N ARG A 208 -10.58 -11.57 -14.83
CA ARG A 208 -10.01 -10.28 -15.16
C ARG A 208 -8.93 -10.36 -16.24
N GLN A 209 -8.87 -9.30 -17.03
CA GLN A 209 -7.76 -9.08 -17.98
C GLN A 209 -6.45 -8.84 -17.22
N ASN A 210 -5.32 -9.11 -17.89
CA ASN A 210 -4.03 -8.66 -17.37
C ASN A 210 -3.87 -7.15 -17.69
N LEU A 211 -2.97 -6.46 -16.99
CA LEU A 211 -2.69 -5.03 -17.18
C LEU A 211 -2.12 -4.76 -18.58
N GLY A 212 -1.28 -5.65 -19.10
CA GLY A 212 -0.71 -5.52 -20.45
C GLY A 212 -1.79 -5.42 -21.55
N ASP A 213 -2.85 -6.21 -21.46
CA ASP A 213 -3.99 -6.21 -22.39
C ASP A 213 -4.78 -4.90 -22.27
N GLN A 214 -4.98 -4.40 -21.04
CA GLN A 214 -5.65 -3.11 -20.80
C GLN A 214 -4.83 -1.95 -21.40
N ILE A 215 -3.51 -1.97 -21.24
CA ILE A 215 -2.59 -1.02 -21.88
C ILE A 215 -2.72 -1.12 -23.41
N ALA A 216 -2.55 -2.31 -23.99
CA ALA A 216 -2.62 -2.49 -25.43
C ALA A 216 -3.95 -2.01 -26.03
N LYS A 217 -5.07 -2.23 -25.32
CA LYS A 217 -6.41 -1.80 -25.74
C LYS A 217 -6.52 -0.28 -25.91
N TYR A 218 -5.81 0.52 -25.11
CA TYR A 218 -5.90 1.99 -25.12
C TYR A 218 -4.67 2.69 -25.71
N ALA A 219 -3.74 1.94 -26.31
CA ALA A 219 -2.49 2.47 -26.84
C ALA A 219 -2.65 3.62 -27.85
N ASN A 220 -3.74 3.63 -28.61
CA ASN A 220 -4.03 4.64 -29.64
C ASN A 220 -5.11 5.64 -29.23
N ASN A 221 -5.51 5.69 -27.96
CA ASN A 221 -6.55 6.60 -27.48
C ASN A 221 -6.06 7.43 -26.29
N VAL A 222 -5.38 8.54 -26.59
CA VAL A 222 -4.77 9.46 -25.61
C VAL A 222 -5.75 9.91 -24.53
N GLN A 223 -7.02 10.11 -24.87
CA GLN A 223 -8.01 10.51 -23.88
C GLN A 223 -8.34 9.37 -22.90
N GLN A 224 -8.46 8.14 -23.40
CA GLN A 224 -8.72 6.97 -22.56
C GLN A 224 -7.51 6.55 -21.71
N GLN A 225 -6.29 6.91 -22.12
CA GLN A 225 -5.08 6.75 -21.31
C GLN A 225 -5.09 7.56 -20.01
N LYS A 226 -5.92 8.60 -19.93
CA LYS A 226 -6.05 9.49 -18.76
C LYS A 226 -7.13 9.04 -17.75
N VAL A 227 -7.82 7.93 -18.03
CA VAL A 227 -8.95 7.45 -17.21
C VAL A 227 -8.51 6.22 -16.42
N MET A 228 -8.48 6.31 -15.08
CA MET A 228 -8.01 5.22 -14.21
C MET A 228 -8.89 3.97 -14.31
N GLU A 229 -10.20 4.13 -14.52
CA GLU A 229 -11.14 3.00 -14.63
C GLU A 229 -10.81 2.04 -15.78
N ASN A 230 -10.03 2.49 -16.77
CA ASN A 230 -9.57 1.66 -17.87
C ASN A 230 -8.40 0.73 -17.51
N PHE A 231 -7.71 0.99 -16.41
CA PHE A 231 -6.50 0.29 -15.96
C PHE A 231 -6.66 -0.36 -14.58
N GLN A 232 -7.79 -0.11 -13.90
CA GLN A 232 -8.13 -0.78 -12.65
C GLN A 232 -8.71 -2.19 -12.88
N LEU A 233 -8.76 -2.96 -11.81
CA LEU A 233 -9.19 -4.36 -11.71
C LEU A 233 -8.48 -5.29 -12.70
N SER A 234 -7.24 -4.97 -13.07
CA SER A 234 -6.36 -5.96 -13.71
C SER A 234 -5.92 -7.01 -12.69
N ARG A 235 -5.58 -8.21 -13.17
CA ARG A 235 -5.00 -9.26 -12.31
C ARG A 235 -3.75 -8.76 -11.59
N GLY A 236 -2.88 -8.03 -12.29
CA GLY A 236 -1.72 -7.37 -11.71
C GLY A 236 -2.05 -6.43 -10.57
N GLN A 237 -3.03 -5.51 -10.73
CA GLN A 237 -3.45 -4.63 -9.64
C GLN A 237 -4.02 -5.41 -8.46
N ILE A 238 -4.88 -6.41 -8.70
CA ILE A 238 -5.49 -7.18 -7.60
C ILE A 238 -4.42 -7.91 -6.79
N MET A 239 -3.48 -8.60 -7.46
CA MET A 239 -2.31 -9.18 -6.78
C MET A 239 -1.55 -8.12 -5.98
N PHE A 240 -1.33 -6.94 -6.57
CA PHE A 240 -0.59 -5.87 -5.94
C PHE A 240 -1.30 -5.28 -4.71
N HIS A 241 -2.62 -5.15 -4.76
CA HIS A 241 -3.47 -4.78 -3.62
C HIS A 241 -3.29 -5.76 -2.46
N GLU A 242 -3.36 -7.07 -2.71
CA GLU A 242 -3.18 -8.07 -1.65
C GLU A 242 -1.77 -8.06 -1.04
N VAL A 243 -0.75 -7.80 -1.86
CA VAL A 243 0.64 -7.65 -1.37
C VAL A 243 0.76 -6.48 -0.38
N TRP A 244 -0.02 -5.40 -0.56
CA TRP A 244 -0.04 -4.29 0.38
C TRP A 244 -0.63 -4.66 1.75
N HIS A 245 -1.42 -5.73 1.87
CA HIS A 245 -1.91 -6.23 3.16
C HIS A 245 -0.88 -7.04 3.95
N TYR A 246 0.25 -7.44 3.36
CA TYR A 246 1.24 -8.27 4.05
C TYR A 246 1.94 -7.47 5.16
N LYS A 247 1.46 -7.68 6.39
CA LYS A 247 1.88 -6.95 7.58
C LYS A 247 3.36 -7.15 7.85
N ASP A 248 4.07 -6.06 8.09
CA ASP A 248 5.50 -5.96 8.40
C ASP A 248 6.46 -6.44 7.28
N LEU A 249 6.00 -7.32 6.39
CA LEU A 249 6.68 -7.68 5.15
C LEU A 249 6.65 -6.53 4.12
N VAL A 250 5.49 -5.91 3.91
CA VAL A 250 5.31 -4.78 2.98
C VAL A 250 4.87 -3.53 3.73
N SER A 251 3.77 -3.61 4.47
CA SER A 251 3.15 -2.46 5.13
C SER A 251 3.27 -2.54 6.65
N SER A 252 3.64 -1.42 7.29
CA SER A 252 3.58 -1.28 8.75
C SER A 252 3.07 0.13 9.10
N PRO A 253 1.84 0.24 9.66
CA PRO A 253 0.94 -0.86 10.00
C PRO A 253 0.39 -1.58 8.76
N ARG A 254 -0.24 -2.75 8.98
CA ARG A 254 -1.01 -3.47 7.95
C ARG A 254 -2.02 -2.51 7.33
N THR A 255 -2.09 -2.48 6.00
CA THR A 255 -3.15 -1.76 5.30
C THR A 255 -4.49 -2.47 5.46
N ASN A 256 -5.57 -1.72 5.41
CA ASN A 256 -6.96 -2.18 5.40
C ASN A 256 -7.62 -1.72 4.10
N ASP A 257 -8.92 -1.96 4.00
CA ASP A 257 -9.73 -1.60 2.85
C ASP A 257 -10.80 -0.56 3.19
N TYR A 258 -10.36 0.69 3.27
CA TYR A 258 -11.27 1.80 3.56
C TYR A 258 -12.02 2.29 2.31
N ALA A 259 -11.41 2.13 1.14
CA ALA A 259 -11.99 2.51 -0.13
C ALA A 259 -11.48 1.60 -1.25
N TYR A 260 -12.38 1.26 -2.17
CA TYR A 260 -12.08 0.48 -3.37
C TYR A 260 -12.41 1.28 -4.63
N GLN A 261 -11.63 1.03 -5.68
CA GLN A 261 -11.76 1.60 -7.02
C GLN A 261 -11.43 3.10 -7.07
N ALA A 262 -11.11 3.55 -8.29
CA ALA A 262 -10.58 4.87 -8.61
C ALA A 262 -11.30 6.02 -7.88
N GLN A 263 -12.62 6.14 -8.03
CA GLN A 263 -13.35 7.28 -7.47
C GLN A 263 -13.31 7.29 -5.93
N SER A 264 -13.60 6.16 -5.28
CA SER A 264 -13.68 6.12 -3.81
C SER A 264 -12.31 6.36 -3.18
N VAL A 265 -11.25 5.80 -3.77
CA VAL A 265 -9.87 5.99 -3.31
C VAL A 265 -9.42 7.44 -3.51
N TRP A 266 -9.76 8.05 -4.63
CA TRP A 266 -9.48 9.46 -4.89
C TRP A 266 -10.22 10.39 -3.90
N ASP A 267 -11.49 10.09 -3.63
CA ASP A 267 -12.29 10.85 -2.66
C ASP A 267 -11.73 10.70 -1.24
N LEU A 268 -11.26 9.49 -0.89
CA LEU A 268 -10.54 9.24 0.37
C LEU A 268 -9.31 10.14 0.48
N ALA A 269 -8.44 10.16 -0.54
CA ALA A 269 -7.23 10.96 -0.56
C ALA A 269 -7.48 12.48 -0.48
N LYS A 270 -8.62 12.96 -1.00
CA LYS A 270 -9.02 14.37 -0.98
C LYS A 270 -9.68 14.84 0.32
N ASP A 271 -10.04 13.94 1.23
CA ASP A 271 -10.67 14.35 2.50
C ASP A 271 -9.75 15.35 3.25
N LYS A 272 -10.25 16.59 3.41
CA LYS A 272 -9.49 17.73 3.94
C LYS A 272 -9.02 17.55 5.38
N GLY A 273 -9.61 16.62 6.14
CA GLY A 273 -9.22 16.36 7.52
C GLY A 273 -8.31 15.15 7.71
N ARG A 274 -8.47 14.13 6.86
CA ARG A 274 -7.95 12.79 7.13
C ARG A 274 -7.47 12.04 5.89
N GLY A 275 -7.44 12.68 4.72
CA GLY A 275 -7.23 11.96 3.47
C GLY A 275 -5.95 11.15 3.45
N THR A 276 -4.83 11.76 3.85
CA THR A 276 -3.55 11.05 3.97
C THR A 276 -3.56 10.02 5.11
N SER A 277 -4.16 10.33 6.27
CA SER A 277 -4.22 9.40 7.41
C SER A 277 -5.00 8.13 7.12
N TRP A 278 -5.94 8.15 6.17
CA TRP A 278 -6.64 6.94 5.73
C TRP A 278 -6.00 6.30 4.51
N SER A 279 -5.50 7.11 3.57
CA SER A 279 -4.94 6.57 2.33
C SER A 279 -3.63 5.80 2.58
N TYR A 280 -2.78 6.22 3.53
CA TYR A 280 -1.54 5.50 3.84
C TYR A 280 -1.77 4.12 4.51
N VAL A 281 -2.99 3.85 4.95
CA VAL A 281 -3.41 2.55 5.50
C VAL A 281 -4.50 1.91 4.65
N ASN A 282 -4.69 2.35 3.40
CA ASN A 282 -5.62 1.76 2.45
C ASN A 282 -4.84 1.01 1.36
N ALA A 283 -5.05 -0.29 1.19
CA ALA A 283 -4.30 -1.09 0.22
C ALA A 283 -4.53 -0.60 -1.21
N ASP A 284 -5.78 -0.28 -1.55
CA ASP A 284 -6.14 0.16 -2.90
C ASP A 284 -5.60 1.57 -3.23
N SER A 285 -5.31 2.39 -2.23
CA SER A 285 -4.60 3.67 -2.41
C SER A 285 -3.21 3.46 -2.98
N TYR A 286 -2.44 2.53 -2.42
CA TYR A 286 -1.13 2.20 -2.96
C TYR A 286 -1.20 1.46 -4.30
N ALA A 287 -2.18 0.56 -4.47
CA ALA A 287 -2.32 -0.20 -5.69
C ALA A 287 -2.63 0.72 -6.89
N LEU A 288 -3.56 1.65 -6.72
CA LEU A 288 -3.92 2.62 -7.77
C LEU A 288 -2.86 3.69 -7.97
N ASP A 289 -2.11 4.08 -6.94
CA ASP A 289 -0.92 4.92 -7.09
C ASP A 289 0.12 4.25 -8.03
N GLY A 290 0.39 2.96 -7.83
CA GLY A 290 1.30 2.21 -8.68
C GLY A 290 0.80 2.03 -10.12
N VAL A 291 -0.49 1.76 -10.30
CA VAL A 291 -1.11 1.74 -11.64
C VAL A 291 -0.98 3.10 -12.31
N ALA A 292 -1.25 4.19 -11.58
CA ALA A 292 -1.18 5.54 -12.12
C ALA A 292 0.22 5.88 -12.62
N ILE A 293 1.24 5.57 -11.80
CA ILE A 293 2.64 5.81 -12.14
C ILE A 293 3.05 4.96 -13.34
N TYR A 294 2.72 3.67 -13.33
CA TYR A 294 3.05 2.77 -14.42
C TYR A 294 2.43 3.22 -15.75
N VAL A 295 1.13 3.54 -15.76
CA VAL A 295 0.42 4.02 -16.96
C VAL A 295 1.00 5.33 -17.47
N GLN A 296 1.28 6.29 -16.57
CA GLN A 296 1.86 7.57 -16.95
C GLN A 296 3.25 7.40 -17.57
N GLN A 297 4.11 6.59 -16.95
CA GLN A 297 5.45 6.28 -17.46
C GLN A 297 5.38 5.53 -18.80
N HIS A 298 4.49 4.53 -18.92
CA HIS A 298 4.33 3.73 -20.12
C HIS A 298 3.95 4.57 -21.35
N TYR A 299 2.96 5.45 -21.21
CA TYR A 299 2.53 6.33 -22.30
C TYR A 299 3.34 7.62 -22.42
N LYS A 300 4.28 7.87 -21.50
CA LYS A 300 5.00 9.14 -21.38
C LYS A 300 4.04 10.33 -21.34
N SER A 301 2.97 10.18 -20.55
CA SER A 301 1.93 11.18 -20.40
C SER A 301 2.38 12.29 -19.46
N SER A 302 1.98 13.53 -19.75
CA SER A 302 2.18 14.67 -18.86
C SER A 302 1.34 14.60 -17.58
N MET A 303 0.34 13.71 -17.55
CA MET A 303 -0.53 13.49 -16.40
C MET A 303 -0.73 12.00 -16.13
N SER A 304 -0.85 11.66 -14.85
CA SER A 304 -1.34 10.38 -14.37
C SER A 304 -2.81 10.17 -14.76
N PRO A 305 -3.26 8.92 -14.97
CA PRO A 305 -4.67 8.65 -15.08
C PRO A 305 -5.39 9.00 -13.77
N VAL A 306 -6.59 9.54 -13.88
CA VAL A 306 -7.45 9.96 -12.77
C VAL A 306 -8.85 9.35 -12.95
N PRO A 307 -9.72 9.36 -11.93
CA PRO A 307 -11.10 8.92 -12.12
C PRO A 307 -11.79 9.72 -13.23
N TRP A 308 -12.64 9.06 -14.02
CA TRP A 308 -13.31 9.68 -15.17
C TRP A 308 -14.05 10.99 -14.81
N ARG A 309 -14.63 11.06 -13.61
CA ARG A 309 -15.36 12.26 -13.12
C ARG A 309 -14.43 13.44 -12.89
N GLU A 310 -13.20 13.18 -12.49
CA GLU A 310 -12.21 14.20 -12.18
C GLU A 310 -11.55 14.72 -13.45
N LEU A 311 -11.42 13.87 -14.48
CA LEU A 311 -10.88 14.26 -15.78
C LEU A 311 -11.67 15.40 -16.43
N ALA A 312 -13.00 15.43 -16.27
CA ALA A 312 -13.86 16.50 -16.80
C ALA A 312 -13.62 17.85 -16.12
N ASN A 313 -13.12 17.85 -14.88
CA ASN A 313 -12.86 19.05 -14.08
C ASN A 313 -11.41 19.54 -14.21
N LEU A 314 -10.53 18.75 -14.81
CA LEU A 314 -9.17 19.17 -15.11
C LEU A 314 -9.18 20.01 -16.39
N ASP A 315 -8.46 21.13 -16.37
CA ASP A 315 -8.19 21.92 -17.57
C ASP A 315 -7.29 21.11 -18.51
N VAL A 316 -7.95 20.26 -19.31
CA VAL A 316 -7.31 19.36 -20.29
C VAL A 316 -6.51 20.12 -21.35
N THR A 317 -6.82 21.41 -21.56
CA THR A 317 -6.08 22.31 -22.46
C THR A 317 -4.72 22.69 -21.89
N ALA A 318 -4.61 22.93 -20.59
CA ALA A 318 -3.33 23.20 -19.93
C ALA A 318 -2.42 21.95 -19.86
N ALA A 319 -3.00 20.75 -19.68
CA ALA A 319 -2.25 19.50 -19.58
C ALA A 319 -1.62 19.05 -20.92
N ALA A 320 -2.20 19.46 -22.06
CA ALA A 320 -1.67 19.16 -23.39
C ALA A 320 -0.42 19.99 -23.77
N ALA A 321 -0.15 21.09 -23.05
CA ALA A 321 0.95 22.00 -23.34
C ALA A 321 2.29 21.61 -22.68
N VAL A 322 2.31 20.60 -21.82
CA VAL A 322 3.54 20.08 -21.22
C VAL A 322 4.21 19.17 -22.24
N SER A 323 5.18 19.72 -22.97
CA SER A 323 6.03 18.98 -23.90
C SER A 323 6.62 17.75 -23.20
N GLN A 324 6.69 16.62 -23.91
CA GLN A 324 7.40 15.44 -23.41
C GLN A 324 8.78 15.85 -22.88
N PRO A 325 9.26 15.27 -21.76
CA PRO A 325 10.66 15.43 -21.39
C PRO A 325 11.49 15.04 -22.62
N PRO A 326 12.52 15.85 -22.97
CA PRO A 326 13.36 15.55 -24.11
C PRO A 326 13.79 14.09 -24.00
N ALA A 327 13.59 13.32 -25.07
CA ALA A 327 13.98 11.92 -25.09
C ALA A 327 15.44 11.86 -24.61
N ASP A 328 15.67 11.23 -23.45
CA ASP A 328 17.02 11.00 -22.96
C ASP A 328 17.78 10.35 -24.11
N THR A 329 18.73 11.11 -24.66
CA THR A 329 19.76 10.58 -25.54
C THR A 329 20.40 9.45 -24.76
N ALA A 330 20.10 8.22 -25.17
CA ALA A 330 20.70 7.02 -24.62
C ALA A 330 22.20 7.25 -24.46
N ILE A 331 22.67 7.25 -23.22
CA ILE A 331 24.10 7.13 -22.94
C ILE A 331 24.48 5.75 -23.46
N ALA A 332 25.20 5.76 -24.57
CA ALA A 332 25.72 4.58 -25.27
C ALA A 332 26.81 3.87 -24.47
#